data_AF-A0A200IE49-F1
#
_entry.id   AF-A0A200IE49-F1
#
_cell.length_a   1.000
_cell.length_b   1.000
_cell.length_c   1.000
_cell.angle_alpha   90.00
_cell.angle_beta   90.00
_cell.angle_gamma   90.00
#
_symmetry.space_group_name_H-M   'P 1'
#
loop_
_entity.id
_entity.type
_entity.pdbx_description
1 polymer ?
#
loop_
_entity_poly.entity_id
_entity_poly.type
_entity_poly.pdbx_seq_one_letter_code
_entity_poly.pdbx_strand_id
1 'polypeptide(L)'
;MKKVFVVFMLVSTLLVATGCQQASVTPESTQQSSLKQEQGTATIVIQNQEAVTSKEVTFRENESLLEVMKENFAIKEKDGFITSIDGIS
;
A
#
# COMPACT_ATOMS: atom_id res chain seq x y z
N MET A 1 -25.08 -66.00 8.76
CA MET A 1 -23.73 -65.47 9.02
C MET A 1 -23.04 -64.78 7.81
N LYS A 2 -23.68 -64.60 6.64
CA LYS A 2 -23.01 -64.05 5.44
C LYS A 2 -23.47 -62.65 5.00
N LYS A 3 -24.36 -62.02 5.77
CA LYS A 3 -24.82 -60.63 5.55
C LYS A 3 -24.41 -59.66 6.67
N VAL A 4 -23.87 -60.17 7.77
CA VAL A 4 -23.35 -59.36 8.90
C VAL A 4 -21.86 -59.00 8.68
N PHE A 5 -21.13 -59.84 7.95
CA PHE A 5 -19.70 -59.63 7.69
C PHE A 5 -19.42 -58.45 6.74
N VAL A 6 -20.37 -58.12 5.86
CA VAL A 6 -20.21 -57.03 4.88
C VAL A 6 -20.43 -55.65 5.51
N VAL A 7 -21.26 -55.56 6.56
CA VAL A 7 -21.55 -54.28 7.24
C VAL A 7 -20.39 -53.87 8.16
N PHE A 8 -19.68 -54.83 8.76
CA PHE A 8 -18.56 -54.53 9.66
C PHE A 8 -17.30 -54.03 8.90
N MET A 9 -17.17 -54.36 7.61
CA MET A 9 -16.00 -53.97 6.81
C MET A 9 -16.09 -52.52 6.26
N LEU A 10 -17.26 -51.89 6.34
CA LEU A 10 -17.50 -50.53 5.80
C LEU A 10 -17.22 -49.40 6.80
N VAL A 11 -17.00 -49.69 8.09
CA VAL A 11 -16.87 -48.68 9.16
C VAL A 11 -15.44 -48.52 9.68
N SER A 12 -14.46 -49.25 9.13
CA SER A 12 -13.08 -49.24 9.64
C SER A 12 -12.12 -48.29 8.92
N THR A 13 -12.56 -47.53 7.91
CA THR A 13 -11.70 -46.64 7.13
C THR A 13 -11.59 -45.21 7.67
N LEU A 14 -12.26 -44.88 8.78
CA LEU A 14 -12.34 -43.50 9.26
C LEU A 14 -11.31 -43.09 10.33
N LEU A 15 -10.33 -43.93 10.66
CA LEU A 15 -9.50 -43.72 11.88
C LEU A 15 -7.98 -43.68 11.65
N VAL A 16 -7.49 -43.37 10.45
CA VAL A 16 -6.03 -43.19 10.28
C VAL A 16 -5.71 -41.96 9.43
N ALA A 17 -5.75 -40.79 10.07
CA ALA A 17 -5.05 -39.59 9.61
C ALA A 17 -4.57 -38.77 10.82
N THR A 18 -3.81 -39.40 11.72
CA THR A 18 -2.92 -38.68 12.65
C THR A 18 -1.54 -38.64 12.01
N GLY A 19 -1.13 -37.48 11.49
CA GLY A 19 0.15 -37.37 10.79
C GLY A 19 0.54 -35.99 10.28
N CYS A 20 0.37 -34.93 11.09
CA CYS A 20 1.18 -33.72 10.93
C CYS A 20 1.91 -33.47 12.25
N GLN A 21 3.18 -33.86 12.27
CA GLN A 21 4.14 -33.33 13.23
C GLN A 21 4.33 -31.84 12.97
N GLN A 22 4.19 -31.06 14.04
CA GLN A 22 4.99 -29.88 14.37
C GLN A 22 4.95 -28.66 13.43
N ALA A 23 4.16 -27.67 13.84
CA ALA A 23 4.68 -26.32 14.08
C ALA A 23 3.79 -25.66 15.14
N SER A 24 4.39 -25.23 16.24
CA SER A 24 3.75 -24.42 17.27
C SER A 24 3.13 -23.19 16.62
N VAL A 25 1.80 -23.10 16.61
CA VAL A 25 1.12 -21.88 16.21
C VAL A 25 1.16 -20.93 17.40
N THR A 26 2.25 -20.17 17.47
CA THR A 26 2.28 -18.90 18.20
C THR A 26 1.05 -18.10 17.74
N PRO A 27 0.24 -17.50 18.62
CA PRO A 27 -0.72 -16.52 18.16
C PRO A 27 0.09 -15.35 17.61
N GLU A 28 0.32 -15.32 16.30
CA GLU A 28 0.69 -14.10 15.61
C GLU A 28 -0.45 -13.13 15.86
N SER A 29 -0.23 -12.26 16.85
CA SER A 29 -0.89 -10.98 16.93
C SER A 29 -0.81 -10.40 15.53
N THR A 30 -1.94 -10.41 14.83
CA THR A 30 -2.11 -9.66 13.60
C THR A 30 -2.02 -8.20 14.03
N GLN A 31 -0.80 -7.70 14.17
CA GLN A 31 -0.54 -6.30 14.01
C GLN A 31 -0.96 -6.03 12.58
N GLN A 32 -2.17 -5.50 12.46
CA GLN A 32 -2.59 -4.74 11.32
C GLN A 32 -1.56 -3.61 11.20
N SER A 33 -0.45 -3.90 10.53
CA SER A 33 0.46 -2.90 10.00
C SER A 33 -0.41 -2.08 9.05
N SER A 34 -0.97 -1.00 9.58
CA SER A 34 -1.38 0.13 8.76
C SER A 34 -0.19 0.39 7.86
N LEU A 35 -0.32 0.02 6.59
CA LEU A 35 0.68 0.31 5.56
C LEU A 35 0.83 1.83 5.61
N LYS A 36 1.86 2.28 6.31
CA LYS A 36 2.20 3.69 6.42
C LYS A 36 2.63 4.03 5.01
N GLN A 37 1.74 4.66 4.25
CA GLN A 37 2.05 5.14 2.93
C GLN A 37 3.29 6.02 3.08
N GLU A 38 4.42 5.60 2.51
CA GLU A 38 5.70 6.27 2.74
C GLU A 38 5.59 7.70 2.21
N GLN A 39 5.75 8.67 3.10
CA GLN A 39 5.75 10.09 2.79
C GLN A 39 7.19 10.57 2.75
N GLY A 40 7.58 11.15 1.62
CA GLY A 40 8.84 11.87 1.47
C GLY A 40 8.65 13.36 1.71
N THR A 41 9.75 14.07 1.97
CA THR A 41 9.79 15.52 1.98
C THR A 41 10.75 16.02 0.91
N ALA A 42 10.44 17.18 0.32
CA ALA A 42 11.29 17.84 -0.65
C ALA A 42 11.16 19.36 -0.51
N THR A 43 12.21 20.09 -0.90
CA THR A 43 12.14 21.55 -1.00
C THR A 43 11.95 21.94 -2.46
N ILE A 44 10.84 22.62 -2.75
CA ILE A 44 10.60 23.24 -4.06
C ILE A 44 11.16 24.66 -4.00
N VAL A 45 12.04 24.99 -4.94
CA VAL A 45 12.60 26.35 -5.11
C VAL A 45 12.09 26.91 -6.44
N ILE A 46 11.42 28.07 -6.37
CA ILE A 46 10.94 28.81 -7.53
C ILE A 46 11.77 30.09 -7.62
N GLN A 47 12.48 30.25 -8.73
CA GLN A 47 13.35 31.39 -8.97
C GLN A 47 12.97 32.05 -10.30
N ASN A 48 12.80 33.37 -10.26
CA ASN A 48 12.75 34.22 -11.45
C ASN A 48 13.83 35.31 -11.33
N GLN A 49 13.82 36.29 -12.24
CA GLN A 49 14.80 37.38 -12.25
C GLN A 49 14.68 38.33 -11.04
N GLU A 50 13.51 38.38 -10.42
CA GLU A 50 13.17 39.37 -9.38
C GLU A 50 13.20 38.77 -7.97
N ALA A 51 12.92 37.47 -7.84
CA ALA A 51 12.71 36.81 -6.56
C ALA A 51 13.07 35.31 -6.60
N VAL A 52 13.42 34.81 -5.42
CA VAL A 52 13.55 33.39 -5.11
C VAL A 52 12.63 33.09 -3.94
N THR A 53 11.76 32.09 -4.09
CA THR A 53 10.93 31.56 -3.02
C THR A 53 11.15 30.05 -2.89
N SER A 54 11.02 29.53 -1.68
CA SER A 54 11.14 28.10 -1.42
C SER A 54 10.09 27.62 -0.42
N LYS A 55 9.68 26.37 -0.58
CA LYS A 55 8.72 25.71 0.32
C LYS A 55 9.12 24.25 0.47
N GLU A 56 9.16 23.78 1.73
CA GLU A 56 9.21 22.35 2.01
C GLU A 56 7.81 21.75 1.83
N VAL A 57 7.72 20.67 1.06
CA VAL A 57 6.49 19.97 0.74
C VAL A 57 6.62 18.50 1.10
N THR A 58 5.49 17.87 1.42
CA THR A 58 5.41 16.42 1.59
C THR A 58 4.82 15.80 0.33
N PHE A 59 5.26 14.60 -0.03
CA PHE A 59 4.74 13.86 -1.16
C PHE A 59 4.65 12.37 -0.86
N ARG A 60 3.81 11.66 -1.60
CA ARG A 60 3.58 10.22 -1.48
C ARG A 60 4.36 9.47 -2.56
N GLU A 61 4.65 8.20 -2.31
CA GLU A 61 5.23 7.34 -3.33
C GLU A 61 4.36 7.32 -4.61
N ASN A 62 5.01 7.44 -5.78
CA ASN A 62 4.39 7.52 -7.11
C ASN A 62 3.53 8.77 -7.38
N GLU A 63 3.55 9.77 -6.50
CA GLU A 63 2.89 11.06 -6.75
C GLU A 63 3.65 11.87 -7.79
N SER A 64 2.93 12.46 -8.76
CA SER A 64 3.56 13.26 -9.80
C SER A 64 3.96 14.64 -9.26
N LEU A 65 5.07 15.19 -9.77
CA LEU A 65 5.50 16.55 -9.40
C LEU A 65 4.37 17.58 -9.64
N LEU A 66 3.60 17.44 -10.72
CA LEU A 66 2.50 18.33 -11.03
C LEU A 66 1.37 18.27 -9.98
N GLU A 67 1.08 17.08 -9.45
CA GLU A 67 0.12 16.88 -8.35
C GLU A 67 0.60 17.64 -7.10
N VAL A 68 1.84 17.40 -6.67
CA VAL A 68 2.44 18.06 -5.50
C VAL A 68 2.43 19.58 -5.69
N MET A 69 2.71 20.07 -6.89
CA MET A 69 2.66 21.51 -7.17
C MET A 69 1.25 22.08 -7.06
N LYS A 70 0.22 21.38 -7.55
CA LYS A 70 -1.18 21.82 -7.46
C LYS A 70 -1.74 21.81 -6.05
N GLU A 71 -1.29 20.88 -5.21
CA GLU A 71 -1.67 20.82 -3.80
C GLU A 71 -1.05 21.95 -2.97
N ASN A 72 0.11 22.47 -3.39
CA ASN A 72 0.91 23.40 -2.59
C ASN A 72 0.99 24.84 -3.14
N PHE A 73 0.63 25.07 -4.40
CA PHE A 73 0.73 26.36 -5.09
C PHE A 73 -0.47 26.59 -6.01
N ALA A 74 -0.78 27.85 -6.32
CA ALA A 74 -1.78 28.17 -7.33
C ALA A 74 -1.18 28.03 -8.73
N ILE A 75 -1.55 26.95 -9.44
CA ILE A 75 -1.02 26.63 -10.77
C ILE A 75 -2.05 26.98 -11.86
N LYS A 76 -1.59 27.65 -12.93
CA LYS A 76 -2.34 27.74 -14.19
C LYS A 76 -1.66 26.91 -15.26
N GLU A 77 -2.44 26.14 -16.00
CA GLU A 77 -1.96 25.29 -17.08
C GLU A 77 -2.54 25.70 -18.43
N LYS A 78 -1.77 25.42 -19.47
CA LYS A 78 -2.24 25.46 -20.85
C LYS A 78 -1.50 24.40 -21.65
N ASP A 79 -2.25 23.56 -22.37
CA ASP A 79 -1.70 22.53 -23.26
C ASP A 79 -0.69 21.59 -22.58
N GLY A 80 -0.89 21.32 -21.28
CA GLY A 80 0.00 20.46 -20.49
C GLY A 80 1.23 21.15 -19.89
N PHE A 81 1.37 22.46 -20.08
CA PHE A 81 2.45 23.26 -19.51
C PHE A 81 1.96 24.17 -18.40
N ILE A 82 2.77 24.32 -17.35
CA ILE A 82 2.57 25.36 -16.33
C ILE A 82 2.86 26.71 -16.98
N THR A 83 1.89 27.62 -16.87
CA THR A 83 1.95 28.99 -17.40
C THR A 83 1.98 30.04 -16.31
N SER A 84 1.65 29.65 -15.06
CA SER A 84 1.79 30.53 -13.91
C SER A 84 1.85 29.73 -12.61
N ILE A 85 2.65 30.23 -11.66
CA ILE A 85 2.76 29.75 -10.28
C ILE A 85 2.51 30.95 -9.36
N ASP A 86 1.49 30.88 -8.50
CA ASP A 86 1.09 31.94 -7.57
C ASP A 86 0.88 33.31 -8.25
N GLY A 87 0.39 33.30 -9.49
CA GLY A 87 0.14 34.51 -10.28
C GLY A 87 1.36 35.06 -11.02
N ILE A 88 2.55 34.51 -10.78
CA ILE A 88 3.78 34.81 -11.53
C ILE A 88 3.78 33.96 -12.80
N SER A 89 4.03 34.56 -13.97
CA SER A 89 4.00 33.88 -15.29
C SER A 89 5.37 33.86 -15.93
#